data_AF-A0A9Q4KVP2-F1
#
_entry.id   AF-A0A9Q4KVP2-F1
#
_cell.length_a   1.000
_cell.length_b   1.000
_cell.length_c   1.000
_cell.angle_alpha   90.00
_cell.angle_beta   90.00
_cell.angle_gamma   90.00
#
_symmetry.space_group_name_H-M   'P 1'
#
loop_
_entity.id
_entity.type
_entity.pdbx_description
1 polymer ?
#
loop_
_entity_poly.entity_id
_entity_poly.type
_entity_poly.pdbx_seq_one_letter_code
_entity_poly.pdbx_strand_id
1 'polypeptide(L)' 'MTDEKNEIDKLIDSMITSGDELVDSLKSVLPDSLSESMVMFHESNVANLKKIRAFLNK' A
#
# COMPACT_ATOMS: atom_id res chain seq x y z
N MET A 1 -14.16 9.55 18.22
CA MET A 1 -13.96 8.23 17.58
C MET A 1 -14.18 8.28 16.07
N THR A 2 -15.15 9.03 15.53
CA THR A 2 -15.35 9.17 14.08
C THR A 2 -14.16 9.85 13.37
N ASP A 3 -13.52 10.80 14.04
CA ASP A 3 -12.35 11.50 13.49
C ASP A 3 -11.11 10.61 13.38
N GLU A 4 -10.81 9.80 14.41
CA GLU A 4 -9.73 8.80 14.36
C GLU A 4 -9.93 7.77 13.24
N LYS A 5 -11.18 7.32 13.02
CA LYS A 5 -11.51 6.38 11.93
C LYS A 5 -11.21 6.99 10.56
N ASN A 6 -11.53 8.27 10.36
CA ASN A 6 -11.20 9.02 9.15
C ASN A 6 -9.68 9.23 8.98
N GLU A 7 -8.95 9.44 10.06
CA GLU A 7 -7.49 9.60 10.01
C GLU A 7 -6.78 8.29 9.65
N ILE A 8 -7.24 7.15 10.18
CA ILE A 8 -6.69 5.85 9.81
C ILE A 8 -6.99 5.52 8.35
N ASP A 9 -8.20 5.82 7.86
CA ASP A 9 -8.52 5.61 6.45
C ASP A 9 -7.62 6.42 5.52
N LYS A 10 -7.38 7.70 5.84
CA LYS A 10 -6.43 8.56 5.13
C LYS A 10 -5.00 8.04 5.21
N LEU A 11 -4.56 7.55 6.36
CA LEU A 11 -3.24 6.96 6.51
C LEU A 11 -3.07 5.74 5.60
N ILE A 12 -4.08 4.87 5.54
CA ILE A 12 -4.07 3.70 4.66
C ILE A 12 -4.01 4.12 3.19
N ASP A 13 -4.78 5.13 2.77
CA ASP A 13 -4.72 5.65 1.39
C ASP A 13 -3.34 6.23 1.05
N SER A 14 -2.74 6.98 1.98
CA SER A 14 -1.38 7.51 1.83
C SER A 14 -0.35 6.39 1.71
N MET A 15 -0.44 5.33 2.53
CA MET A 15 0.48 4.20 2.44
C MET A 15 0.38 3.46 1.11
N ILE A 16 -0.83 3.28 0.57
CA ILE A 16 -1.03 2.66 -0.74
C ILE A 16 -0.42 3.55 -1.83
N THR A 17 -0.79 4.83 -1.86
CA THR A 17 -0.36 5.78 -2.89
C THR A 17 1.16 5.96 -2.91
N SER A 18 1.78 6.20 -1.74
CA SER A 18 3.24 6.34 -1.66
C SER A 18 3.98 5.04 -1.98
N GLY A 19 3.37 3.89 -1.69
CA GLY A 19 3.91 2.59 -2.08
C GLY A 19 3.87 2.38 -3.60
N ASP A 20 2.77 2.76 -4.27
CA ASP A 20 2.64 2.71 -5.73
C ASP A 20 3.72 3.56 -6.40
N GLU A 21 3.90 4.80 -5.95
CA GLU A 21 4.93 5.73 -6.46
C GLU A 21 6.35 5.18 -6.27
N LEU A 22 6.63 4.56 -5.12
CA LEU A 22 7.92 3.93 -4.85
C LEU A 22 8.16 2.75 -5.79
N VAL A 23 7.18 1.87 -5.97
CA VAL A 23 7.28 0.72 -6.87
C VAL A 23 7.53 1.17 -8.31
N ASP A 24 6.80 2.18 -8.79
CA ASP A 24 6.98 2.71 -10.14
C ASP A 24 8.36 3.35 -10.33
N SER A 25 8.87 4.05 -9.32
CA SER A 25 10.24 4.57 -9.33
C SER A 25 11.26 3.43 -9.40
N LEU A 26 11.08 2.39 -8.58
CA LEU A 26 12.01 1.26 -8.50
C LEU A 26 12.00 0.39 -9.76
N LYS A 27 10.86 0.22 -10.44
CA LYS A 27 10.78 -0.48 -11.73
C LYS A 27 11.73 0.08 -12.78
N SER A 28 12.04 1.37 -12.71
CA SER A 28 12.90 2.04 -13.68
C SER A 28 14.40 1.85 -13.43
N VAL A 29 14.79 1.41 -12.23
CA VAL A 29 16.20 1.33 -11.80
C VAL A 29 16.64 -0.08 -11.39
N LEU A 30 15.72 -0.94 -10.98
CA LEU A 30 16.03 -2.31 -10.54
C LEU A 30 16.03 -3.28 -11.72
N PRO A 31 16.84 -4.36 -11.67
CA PRO A 31 16.70 -5.47 -12.60
C PRO A 31 15.30 -6.09 -12.54
N ASP A 32 14.80 -6.59 -13.69
CA ASP A 32 13.43 -7.09 -13.84
C ASP A 32 13.02 -8.09 -12.76
N SER A 33 13.87 -9.06 -12.41
CA SER A 33 13.56 -10.07 -11.40
C SER A 33 13.33 -9.50 -9.99
N LEU A 34 14.04 -8.43 -9.63
CA LEU A 34 13.87 -7.75 -8.35
C LEU A 34 12.67 -6.79 -8.40
N SER A 35 12.46 -6.14 -9.54
CA SER A 35 11.29 -5.31 -9.82
C SER A 35 9.98 -6.10 -9.69
N GLU A 36 9.89 -7.27 -10.32
CA GLU A 36 8.75 -8.19 -10.21
C GLU A 36 8.50 -8.62 -8.75
N SER A 37 9.57 -8.95 -8.02
CA SER A 37 9.47 -9.33 -6.60
C SER A 37 8.93 -8.18 -5.74
N MET A 38 9.34 -6.95 -6.00
CA MET A 38 8.86 -5.75 -5.31
C MET A 38 7.39 -5.44 -5.63
N VAL A 39 6.97 -5.61 -6.89
CA VAL A 39 5.56 -5.47 -7.29
C VAL A 39 4.68 -6.47 -6.52
N MET A 40 5.05 -7.75 -6.52
CA MET A 40 4.30 -8.78 -5.78
C MET A 40 4.24 -8.51 -4.28
N PHE A 41 5.35 -8.06 -3.69
CA PHE A 41 5.39 -7.67 -2.27
C PHE A 41 4.43 -6.51 -1.97
N HIS A 42 4.46 -5.47 -2.81
CA HIS A 42 3.57 -4.31 -2.65
C HIS A 42 2.10 -4.67 -2.84
N GLU A 43 1.76 -5.47 -3.85
CA GLU A 43 0.39 -5.97 -4.06
C GLU A 43 -0.14 -6.73 -2.83
N SER A 44 0.70 -7.57 -2.22
CA SER A 44 0.38 -8.26 -0.96
C SER A 44 0.14 -7.29 0.19
N ASN A 45 0.96 -6.23 0.31
CA ASN A 45 0.78 -5.19 1.31
C ASN A 45 -0.54 -4.42 1.11
N VAL A 46 -0.85 -4.02 -0.13
CA VAL A 46 -2.12 -3.34 -0.46
C VAL A 46 -3.32 -4.23 -0.10
N ALA A 47 -3.26 -5.53 -0.39
CA ALA A 47 -4.30 -6.47 0.00
C ALA A 47 -4.49 -6.54 1.53
N ASN A 48 -3.40 -6.51 2.30
CA ASN A 48 -3.45 -6.50 3.76
C ASN A 48 -3.99 -5.19 4.34
N LEU A 49 -3.58 -4.05 3.78
CA LEU A 49 -4.10 -2.73 4.15
C LEU A 49 -5.61 -2.62 3.94
N LYS A 50 -6.13 -3.16 2.81
CA LYS A 50 -7.58 -3.23 2.55
C LYS A 50 -8.31 -4.11 3.57
N LYS A 51 -7.71 -5.22 4.02
CA LYS A 51 -8.28 -6.06 5.09
C LYS A 51 -8.32 -5.33 6.42
N ILE A 52 -7.27 -4.60 6.77
CA ILE A 52 -7.21 -3.77 7.99
C ILE A 52 -8.30 -2.69 7.95
N ARG A 53 -8.42 -1.96 6.83
CA ARG A 53 -9.51 -0.99 6.62
C ARG A 53 -10.88 -1.63 6.86
N ALA A 54 -11.13 -2.78 6.23
CA ALA A 54 -12.39 -3.50 6.40
C ALA A 54 -12.61 -3.97 7.85
N PHE A 55 -11.56 -4.33 8.58
CA PHE A 55 -11.67 -4.72 9.99
C PHE A 55 -12.01 -3.54 10.88
N LEU A 56 -11.37 -2.38 10.69
CA LEU A 56 -11.60 -1.16 11.46
C LEU A 56 -12.95 -0.50 11.12
N ASN A 57 -13.46 -0.76 9.92
CA ASN A 57 -14.73 -0.20 9.46
C ASN A 57 -15.97 -1.01 9.84
N LYS A 58 -15.80 -2.23 10.37
CA LYS A 58 -16.85 -3.03 11.03
C LYS A 58 -17.26 -2.42 12.38
#